data_AF-A0A6G3WM55-F1
#
_entry.id   AF-A0A6G3WM55-F1
#
_cell.length_a   1.000
_cell.length_b   1.000
_cell.length_c   1.000
_cell.angle_alpha   90.00
_cell.angle_beta   90.00
_cell.angle_gamma   90.00
#
_symmetry.space_group_name_H-M   'P 1'
#
loop_
_entity.id
_entity.type
_entity.pdbx_description
1 polymer ?
#
loop_
_entity_poly.entity_id
_entity_poly.type
_entity_poly.pdbx_seq_one_letter_code
_entity_poly.pdbx_strand_id
1 'polypeptide(L)'
;VQGWGRTDLAGVLFSVGALAGEVGFAVLAVPVLRPLGPKLLSATVCGVAAVESALLGLLMDGGSFLRIPTGGEAAALLWQAAVVTVIGFVCWYSGMQRIGAERATLFSGLIPVSAALTAPLVGAGTYGPAQGVGSLLVGAGVAYGSGVFGRRGAAG
;
A
#
# COMPACT_ATOMS: atom_id res chain seq x y z
N VAL A 1 -1.28 -13.16 6.81
CA VAL A 1 -0.24 -12.78 7.79
C VAL A 1 0.31 -14.03 8.45
N GLN A 2 1.48 -14.50 8.01
CA GLN A 2 2.21 -15.57 8.71
C GLN A 2 3.34 -14.91 9.50
N GLY A 3 3.27 -14.99 10.83
CA GLY A 3 4.19 -14.33 11.77
C GLY A 3 5.44 -15.14 12.13
N TRP A 4 5.75 -16.20 11.40
CA TRP A 4 6.83 -17.15 11.72
C TRP A 4 7.77 -17.35 10.53
N GLY A 5 8.23 -16.25 9.92
CA GLY A 5 9.30 -16.28 8.93
C GLY A 5 10.68 -16.30 9.59
N ARG A 6 11.69 -16.83 8.90
CA ARG A 6 13.09 -16.63 9.29
C ARG A 6 13.42 -15.13 9.22
N THR A 7 13.96 -14.58 10.30
CA THR A 7 14.52 -13.22 10.30
C THR A 7 16.02 -13.30 10.05
N ASP A 8 16.46 -12.81 8.90
CA ASP A 8 17.87 -12.59 8.58
C ASP A 8 18.17 -11.10 8.45
N LEU A 9 19.44 -10.72 8.61
CA LEU A 9 19.86 -9.32 8.59
C LEU A 9 19.53 -8.63 7.27
N ALA A 10 19.63 -9.34 6.14
CA ALA A 10 19.30 -8.78 4.84
C ALA A 10 17.79 -8.51 4.73
N GLY A 11 16.93 -9.44 5.18
CA GLY A 11 15.49 -9.24 5.26
C GLY A 11 15.08 -8.04 6.13
N VAL A 12 15.78 -7.82 7.25
CA VAL A 12 15.57 -6.62 8.09
C VAL A 12 15.99 -5.35 7.36
N LEU A 13 17.16 -5.34 6.72
CA LEU A 13 17.63 -4.18 5.94
C LEU A 13 16.67 -3.82 4.80
N PHE A 14 16.17 -4.83 4.06
CA PHE A 14 15.17 -4.61 3.01
C PHE A 14 13.85 -4.08 3.58
N SER A 15 13.42 -4.55 4.75
CA SER A 15 12.20 -4.07 5.40
C SER A 15 12.34 -2.61 5.85
N VAL A 16 13.49 -2.22 6.39
CA VAL A 16 13.79 -0.82 6.75
C VAL A 16 13.86 0.05 5.51
N GLY A 17 14.50 -0.42 4.43
CA GLY A 17 14.54 0.29 3.15
C GLY A 17 13.14 0.51 2.56
N ALA A 18 12.30 -0.52 2.56
CA ALA A 18 10.91 -0.43 2.11
C ALA A 18 10.10 0.57 2.96
N LEU A 19 10.27 0.54 4.29
CA LEU A 19 9.62 1.49 5.19
C LEU A 19 10.09 2.93 4.95
N ALA A 20 11.39 3.14 4.76
CA ALA A 20 11.94 4.46 4.44
C ALA A 20 11.40 4.98 3.10
N GLY A 21 11.28 4.11 2.10
CA GLY A 21 10.65 4.42 0.81
C GLY A 21 9.18 4.81 0.96
N GLU A 22 8.40 4.04 1.73
CA GLU A 22 6.99 4.32 2.01
C GLU A 22 6.81 5.67 2.73
N VAL A 23 7.63 5.94 3.75
CA VAL A 23 7.60 7.22 4.48
C VAL A 23 7.98 8.37 3.56
N GLY A 24 9.05 8.23 2.76
CA GLY A 24 9.46 9.23 1.79
C GLY A 24 8.37 9.53 0.77
N PHE A 25 7.75 8.49 0.23
CA PHE A 25 6.63 8.59 -0.70
C PHE A 25 5.44 9.34 -0.09
N ALA A 26 5.02 8.98 1.12
CA ALA A 26 3.90 9.62 1.80
C ALA A 26 4.19 11.10 2.12
N VAL A 27 5.41 11.42 2.57
CA VAL A 27 5.83 12.79 2.88
C VAL A 27 5.91 13.65 1.61
N LEU A 28 6.51 13.13 0.54
CA LEU A 28 6.67 13.84 -0.73
C LEU A 28 5.35 13.99 -1.50
N ALA A 29 4.40 13.08 -1.31
CA ALA A 29 3.09 13.16 -1.96
C ALA A 29 2.35 14.46 -1.60
N VAL A 30 2.42 14.90 -0.35
CA VAL A 30 1.65 16.06 0.15
C VAL A 30 1.94 17.37 -0.61
N PRO A 31 3.20 17.83 -0.74
CA PRO A 31 3.50 19.06 -1.46
C PRO A 31 3.21 18.97 -2.98
N VAL A 32 3.35 17.77 -3.57
CA VAL A 32 3.22 17.56 -5.02
C VAL A 32 1.76 17.33 -5.45
N LEU A 33 0.90 16.87 -4.54
CA LEU A 33 -0.50 16.57 -4.83
C LEU A 33 -1.34 17.83 -5.12
N ARG A 34 -0.98 18.99 -4.55
CA ARG A 34 -1.67 20.27 -4.84
C ARG A 34 -1.46 20.74 -6.30
N PRO A 35 -0.22 20.83 -6.84
CA PRO A 35 -0.01 21.31 -8.20
C PRO A 35 -0.38 20.29 -9.30
N LEU A 36 -0.15 18.99 -9.09
CA LEU A 36 -0.37 17.97 -10.14
C LEU A 36 -1.78 17.37 -10.13
N GLY A 37 -2.46 17.36 -8.99
CA GLY A 37 -3.70 16.62 -8.83
C GLY A 37 -3.51 15.10 -8.83
N PRO A 38 -4.56 14.31 -8.54
CA PRO A 38 -4.42 12.89 -8.22
C PRO A 38 -4.08 12.05 -9.44
N LYS A 39 -4.63 12.36 -10.63
CA LYS A 39 -4.42 11.56 -11.84
C LYS A 39 -3.00 11.71 -12.40
N LEU A 40 -2.51 12.95 -12.50
CA LEU A 40 -1.16 13.19 -13.02
C LEU A 40 -0.11 12.70 -12.01
N LEU A 41 -0.30 12.92 -10.71
CA LEU A 41 0.60 12.37 -9.70
C LEU A 41 0.66 10.84 -9.77
N SER A 42 -0.48 10.14 -9.87
CA SER A 42 -0.50 8.68 -10.09
C SER A 42 0.29 8.29 -11.34
N ALA A 43 0.07 8.96 -12.47
CA ALA A 43 0.76 8.65 -13.71
C ALA A 43 2.27 8.88 -13.61
N THR A 44 2.70 9.99 -13.00
CA THR A 44 4.11 10.33 -12.80
C THR A 44 4.80 9.29 -11.90
N VAL A 45 4.21 8.96 -10.75
CA VAL A 45 4.79 7.98 -9.82
C VAL A 45 4.86 6.60 -10.47
N CYS A 46 3.80 6.17 -11.17
CA CYS A 46 3.82 4.90 -11.89
C CYS A 46 4.89 4.89 -12.98
N GLY A 47 5.09 6.00 -13.68
CA GLY A 47 6.14 6.15 -14.68
C GLY A 47 7.55 6.04 -14.09
N VAL A 48 7.80 6.73 -12.97
CA VAL A 48 9.08 6.64 -12.24
C VAL A 48 9.32 5.20 -11.78
N ALA A 49 8.34 4.57 -11.14
CA ALA A 49 8.45 3.19 -10.68
C ALA A 49 8.70 2.21 -11.83
N ALA A 50 8.08 2.42 -12.99
CA ALA A 50 8.31 1.60 -14.19
C ALA A 50 9.76 1.76 -14.72
N VAL A 51 10.28 2.99 -14.74
CA VAL A 51 11.68 3.25 -15.14
C VAL A 51 12.66 2.61 -14.16
N GLU A 52 12.46 2.79 -12.85
CA GLU A 52 13.30 2.18 -11.82
C GLU A 52 13.28 0.65 -11.91
N SER A 53 12.09 0.06 -12.08
CA SER A 53 11.93 -1.40 -12.23
C SER A 53 12.63 -1.91 -13.49
N ALA A 54 12.55 -1.19 -14.62
CA ALA A 54 13.23 -1.55 -15.85
C ALA A 54 14.75 -1.46 -15.71
N LEU A 55 15.27 -0.41 -15.07
CA LEU A 55 16.70 -0.25 -14.83
C LEU A 55 17.25 -1.34 -13.91
N LEU A 56 16.53 -1.66 -12.83
CA LEU A 56 16.91 -2.75 -11.92
C LEU A 56 16.85 -4.11 -12.62
N GLY A 57 15.80 -4.37 -13.41
CA GLY A 57 15.69 -5.59 -14.20
C GLY A 57 16.84 -5.73 -15.20
N LEU A 58 17.20 -4.66 -15.90
CA LEU A 58 18.36 -4.64 -16.80
C LEU A 58 19.68 -4.89 -16.07
N LEU A 59 19.85 -4.33 -14.88
CA LEU A 59 21.09 -4.46 -14.11
C LEU A 59 21.26 -5.86 -13.50
N MET A 60 20.16 -6.49 -13.08
CA MET A 60 20.17 -7.81 -12.42
C MET A 60 20.07 -8.96 -13.43
N ASP A 61 19.16 -8.86 -14.39
CA ASP A 61 18.79 -9.93 -15.33
C ASP A 61 19.25 -9.66 -16.78
N GLY A 62 19.89 -8.53 -17.06
CA GLY A 62 20.41 -8.19 -18.38
C GLY A 62 19.31 -8.08 -19.44
N GLY A 63 19.61 -8.52 -20.68
CA GLY A 63 18.65 -8.51 -21.79
C GLY A 63 17.48 -9.49 -21.63
N SER A 64 17.54 -10.40 -20.65
CA SER A 64 16.48 -11.38 -20.36
C SER A 64 15.40 -10.87 -19.39
N PHE A 65 15.50 -9.64 -18.90
CA PHE A 65 14.52 -9.10 -17.95
C PHE A 65 13.08 -9.04 -18.51
N LEU A 66 12.92 -8.94 -19.83
CA LEU A 66 11.62 -8.98 -20.52
C LEU A 66 11.35 -10.39 -21.05
N ARG A 67 10.57 -11.15 -20.28
CA ARG A 67 9.99 -12.42 -20.73
C ARG A 67 8.54 -12.21 -21.18
N ILE A 68 8.16 -12.86 -22.27
CA ILE A 68 6.76 -12.90 -22.71
C ILE A 68 5.95 -13.75 -21.69
N PRO A 69 4.94 -13.16 -21.01
CA PRO A 69 4.14 -13.88 -20.04
C PRO A 69 3.18 -14.85 -20.74
N THR A 70 2.83 -15.93 -20.05
CA THR A 70 1.71 -16.79 -20.42
C THR A 70 0.38 -16.02 -20.28
N GLY A 71 -0.72 -16.53 -20.84
CA GLY A 71 -2.03 -15.87 -20.75
C GLY A 71 -2.49 -15.61 -19.31
N GLY A 72 -2.23 -16.56 -18.39
CA GLY A 72 -2.56 -16.40 -16.97
C GLY A 72 -1.69 -15.36 -16.26
N GLU A 73 -0.38 -15.37 -16.53
CA GLU A 73 0.55 -14.35 -16.01
C GLU A 73 0.19 -12.95 -16.54
N ALA A 74 -0.16 -12.84 -17.82
CA ALA A 74 -0.59 -11.58 -18.43
C ALA A 74 -1.86 -11.04 -17.76
N ALA A 75 -2.85 -11.90 -17.49
CA ALA A 75 -4.07 -11.50 -16.78
C ALA A 75 -3.77 -11.03 -15.35
N ALA A 76 -2.88 -11.71 -14.63
CA ALA A 76 -2.46 -11.31 -13.29
C ALA A 76 -1.71 -9.97 -13.30
N LEU A 77 -0.80 -9.76 -14.27
CA LEU A 77 -0.09 -8.50 -14.45
C LEU A 77 -1.04 -7.35 -14.81
N LEU A 78 -2.01 -7.59 -15.69
CA LEU A 78 -3.03 -6.59 -16.05
C LEU A 78 -3.91 -6.22 -14.86
N TRP A 79 -4.34 -7.20 -14.07
CA TRP A 79 -5.09 -6.96 -12.83
C TRP A 79 -4.27 -6.11 -11.85
N GLN A 80 -3.00 -6.48 -11.63
CA GLN A 80 -2.10 -5.76 -10.74
C GLN A 80 -1.86 -4.31 -11.22
N ALA A 81 -1.63 -4.12 -12.51
CA ALA A 81 -1.37 -2.80 -13.08
C ALA A 81 -2.62 -1.90 -13.08
N ALA A 82 -3.76 -2.39 -13.60
CA ALA A 82 -4.93 -1.55 -13.76
C ALA A 82 -5.70 -1.36 -12.44
N VAL A 83 -6.00 -2.46 -11.75
CA VAL A 83 -6.90 -2.43 -10.59
C VAL A 83 -6.15 -2.09 -9.32
N VAL A 84 -5.08 -2.84 -9.03
CA VAL A 84 -4.35 -2.65 -7.77
C VAL A 84 -3.52 -1.35 -7.80
N THR A 85 -2.88 -1.05 -8.94
CA THR A 85 -1.99 0.10 -9.05
C THR A 85 -2.71 1.37 -9.49
N VAL A 86 -3.24 1.44 -10.73
CA VAL A 86 -3.81 2.68 -11.27
C VAL A 86 -5.04 3.13 -10.50
N ILE A 87 -6.05 2.26 -10.34
CA ILE A 87 -7.27 2.61 -9.60
C ILE A 87 -6.93 2.85 -8.12
N GLY A 88 -6.11 2.00 -7.51
CA GLY A 88 -5.63 2.16 -6.14
C GLY A 88 -5.01 3.52 -5.87
N PHE A 89 -4.01 3.93 -6.67
CA PHE A 89 -3.34 5.23 -6.50
C PHE A 89 -4.27 6.41 -6.76
N VAL A 90 -5.10 6.36 -7.80
CA VAL A 90 -6.06 7.45 -8.06
C VAL A 90 -7.04 7.61 -6.90
N CYS A 91 -7.59 6.51 -6.38
CA CYS A 91 -8.48 6.52 -5.22
C CYS A 91 -7.75 7.03 -3.97
N TRP A 92 -6.51 6.58 -3.75
CA TRP A 92 -5.67 7.01 -2.65
C TRP A 92 -5.44 8.51 -2.64
N TYR A 93 -4.92 9.07 -3.73
CA TYR A 93 -4.66 10.50 -3.83
C TYR A 93 -5.93 11.33 -3.82
N SER A 94 -7.02 10.84 -4.41
CA SER A 94 -8.32 11.51 -4.33
C SER A 94 -8.86 11.54 -2.90
N GLY A 95 -8.70 10.45 -2.14
CA GLY A 95 -9.02 10.40 -0.71
C GLY A 95 -8.14 11.36 0.08
N MET A 96 -6.83 11.33 -0.15
CA MET A 96 -5.85 12.21 0.48
C MET A 96 -6.17 13.69 0.29
N GLN A 97 -6.59 14.10 -0.91
CA GLN A 97 -7.04 15.48 -1.18
C GLN A 97 -8.28 15.86 -0.38
N ARG A 98 -9.21 14.92 -0.14
CA ARG A 98 -10.50 15.19 0.53
C ARG A 98 -10.39 15.24 2.05
N ILE A 99 -9.62 14.34 2.66
CA ILE A 99 -9.56 14.19 4.12
C ILE A 99 -8.22 14.63 4.73
N GLY A 100 -7.25 15.02 3.90
CA GLY A 100 -5.89 15.39 4.32
C GLY A 100 -4.97 14.18 4.47
N ALA A 101 -3.67 14.41 4.31
CA ALA A 101 -2.65 13.36 4.31
C ALA A 101 -2.57 12.59 5.64
N GLU A 102 -2.55 13.31 6.76
CA GLU A 102 -2.47 12.72 8.11
C GLU A 102 -3.60 11.70 8.37
N ARG A 103 -4.84 12.07 8.04
CA ARG A 103 -5.99 11.16 8.20
C ARG A 103 -5.97 10.02 7.19
N ALA A 104 -5.61 10.29 5.93
CA ALA A 104 -5.51 9.26 4.91
C ALA A 104 -4.50 8.17 5.29
N THR A 105 -3.33 8.55 5.83
CA THR A 105 -2.30 7.61 6.28
C THR A 105 -2.74 6.75 7.46
N LEU A 106 -3.61 7.26 8.36
CA LEU A 106 -4.20 6.43 9.42
C LEU A 106 -5.07 5.30 8.86
N PHE A 107 -5.80 5.55 7.77
CA PHE A 107 -6.62 4.51 7.12
C PHE A 107 -5.79 3.41 6.46
N SER A 108 -4.52 3.65 6.12
CA SER A 108 -3.61 2.57 5.66
C SER A 108 -3.42 1.50 6.73
N GLY A 109 -3.63 1.84 8.02
CA GLY A 109 -3.67 0.85 9.10
C GLY A 109 -4.71 -0.25 8.87
N LEU A 110 -5.80 0.01 8.15
CA LEU A 110 -6.85 -0.97 7.86
C LEU A 110 -6.47 -1.99 6.77
N ILE A 111 -5.38 -1.78 6.03
CA ILE A 111 -4.91 -2.71 4.98
C ILE A 111 -4.79 -4.15 5.50
N PRO A 112 -4.10 -4.45 6.63
CA PRO A 112 -4.05 -5.81 7.18
C PRO A 112 -5.42 -6.39 7.55
N VAL A 113 -6.40 -5.56 7.95
CA VAL A 113 -7.78 -5.99 8.25
C VAL A 113 -8.47 -6.42 6.96
N SER A 114 -8.43 -5.57 5.93
CA SER A 114 -8.99 -5.87 4.62
C SER A 114 -8.35 -7.14 4.04
N ALA A 115 -7.02 -7.26 4.11
CA ALA A 115 -6.29 -8.44 3.65
C ALA A 115 -6.70 -9.72 4.40
N ALA A 116 -6.88 -9.65 5.72
CA ALA A 116 -7.34 -10.79 6.50
C ALA A 116 -8.76 -11.22 6.10
N LEU A 117 -9.67 -10.26 5.89
CA LEU A 117 -11.05 -10.52 5.48
C LEU A 117 -11.16 -11.09 4.06
N THR A 118 -10.29 -10.66 3.14
CA THR A 118 -10.34 -11.14 1.74
C THR A 118 -9.55 -12.42 1.51
N ALA A 119 -8.57 -12.76 2.35
CA ALA A 119 -7.74 -13.95 2.17
C ALA A 119 -8.52 -15.28 2.03
N PRO A 120 -9.61 -15.53 2.80
CA PRO A 120 -10.43 -16.72 2.61
C PRO A 120 -11.16 -16.77 1.27
N LEU A 121 -11.58 -15.62 0.74
CA LEU A 121 -12.35 -15.54 -0.51
C LEU A 121 -11.54 -16.00 -1.73
N VAL A 122 -10.21 -15.87 -1.65
CA VAL A 122 -9.28 -16.26 -2.71
C VAL A 122 -8.50 -17.54 -2.36
N GLY A 123 -8.90 -18.24 -1.30
CA GLY A 123 -8.23 -19.48 -0.85
C GLY A 123 -6.80 -19.27 -0.31
N ALA A 124 -6.38 -18.03 -0.03
CA ALA A 124 -5.03 -17.71 0.42
C ALA A 124 -4.82 -17.86 1.94
N GLY A 125 -5.86 -18.22 2.70
CA GLY A 125 -5.77 -18.45 4.14
C GLY A 125 -7.12 -18.50 4.83
N THR A 126 -7.12 -18.63 6.15
CA THR A 126 -8.32 -18.63 6.99
C THR A 126 -8.39 -17.38 7.87
N TYR A 127 -9.60 -16.95 8.20
CA TYR A 127 -9.81 -15.89 9.19
C TYR A 127 -9.94 -16.53 10.58
N GLY A 128 -8.83 -16.58 11.30
CA GLY A 128 -8.75 -17.18 12.63
C GLY A 128 -8.82 -16.16 13.77
N PRO A 129 -8.79 -16.64 15.02
CA PRO A 129 -8.83 -15.79 16.22
C PRO A 129 -7.70 -14.76 16.26
N ALA A 130 -6.49 -15.12 15.82
CA ALA A 130 -5.34 -14.22 15.77
C ALA A 130 -5.57 -13.04 14.80
N GLN A 131 -6.17 -13.30 13.63
CA GLN A 131 -6.55 -12.26 12.67
C GLN A 131 -7.66 -11.37 13.24
N GLY A 132 -8.60 -11.95 13.98
CA GLY A 132 -9.63 -11.20 14.70
C GLY A 132 -9.05 -10.22 15.72
N VAL A 133 -8.19 -10.69 16.62
CA VAL A 133 -7.54 -9.86 17.64
C VAL A 133 -6.67 -8.78 16.98
N GLY A 134 -5.85 -9.14 15.99
CA GLY A 134 -5.05 -8.17 15.24
C GLY A 134 -5.91 -7.09 14.57
N SER A 135 -7.05 -7.48 13.99
CA SER A 135 -7.96 -6.55 13.34
C SER A 135 -8.64 -5.58 14.32
N LEU A 136 -9.00 -6.06 15.51
CA LEU A 136 -9.55 -5.22 16.58
C LEU A 136 -8.52 -4.21 17.08
N LEU A 137 -7.27 -4.63 17.29
CA LEU A 137 -6.17 -3.74 17.71
C LEU A 137 -5.92 -2.63 16.69
N VAL A 138 -5.87 -2.98 15.40
CA VAL A 138 -5.78 -2.01 14.31
C VAL A 138 -6.96 -1.05 14.33
N GLY A 139 -8.18 -1.57 14.40
CA GLY A 139 -9.41 -0.75 14.43
C GLY A 139 -9.42 0.24 15.59
N ALA A 140 -8.99 -0.19 16.78
CA ALA A 140 -8.85 0.67 17.95
C ALA A 140 -7.80 1.77 17.73
N GLY A 141 -6.64 1.43 17.16
CA GLY A 141 -5.58 2.41 16.83
C GLY A 141 -6.04 3.47 15.84
N VAL A 142 -6.74 3.07 14.77
CA VAL A 142 -7.29 3.99 13.77
C VAL A 142 -8.40 4.86 14.37
N ALA A 143 -9.29 4.30 15.18
CA ALA A 143 -10.37 5.05 15.84
C ALA A 143 -9.83 6.08 16.84
N TYR A 144 -8.76 5.73 17.58
CA TYR A 144 -8.08 6.65 18.47
C TYR A 144 -7.36 7.77 17.70
N GLY A 145 -6.51 7.41 16.72
CA GLY A 145 -5.73 8.37 15.94
C GLY A 145 -6.56 9.30 15.06
N SER A 146 -7.71 8.83 14.56
CA SER A 146 -8.62 9.66 13.74
C SER A 146 -9.43 10.69 14.55
N GLY A 147 -9.35 10.66 15.88
CA GLY A 147 -10.05 11.61 16.76
C GLY A 147 -11.56 11.39 16.85
N VAL A 148 -12.07 10.21 16.44
CA VAL A 148 -13.49 9.84 16.58
C VAL A 148 -13.99 10.00 18.02
N PHE A 149 -13.12 9.81 19.01
CA PHE A 149 -13.43 9.98 20.42
C PHE A 149 -13.27 11.43 20.94
N GLY A 150 -12.59 12.32 20.22
CA GLY A 150 -12.30 13.69 20.66
C GLY A 150 -13.42 14.71 20.43
N ARG A 151 -14.40 14.41 19.57
CA ARG A 151 -15.49 15.35 19.23
C ARG A 151 -16.66 15.38 20.22
N ARG A 152 -16.64 14.57 21.29
CA ARG A 152 -17.70 14.55 22.32
C ARG A 152 -17.47 15.47 23.52
N GLY A 153 -16.32 16.16 23.60
CA GLY A 153 -15.95 16.98 24.77
C GLY A 153 -16.09 18.50 24.64
N ALA A 154 -16.46 19.05 23.47
CA ALA A 154 -16.49 20.49 23.20
C ALA A 154 -17.91 21.08 23.05
N ALA A 155 -18.90 20.45 23.68
CA ALA A 155 -20.27 20.96 23.80
C ALA A 155 -20.79 20.72 25.23
N GLY A 156 -20.07 21.30 26.20
CA GLY A 156 -20.47 21.44 27.59
C GLY A 156 -20.31 22.90 27.99
#